data_AF-A0A3B9LN35-F1
#
_entry.id   AF-A0A3B9LN35-F1
#
_cell.length_a   1.000
_cell.length_b   1.000
_cell.length_c   1.000
_cell.angle_alpha   90.00
_cell.angle_beta   90.00
_cell.angle_gamma   90.00
#
_symmetry.space_group_name_H-M   'P 1'
#
loop_
_entity.id
_entity.type
_entity.pdbx_description
1 polymer ?
#
loop_
_entity_poly.entity_id
_entity_poly.type
_entity_poly.pdbx_seq_one_letter_code
_entity_poly.pdbx_strand_id
1 'polypeptide(L)'
;MPVVVEVPPNAVNYAVDDRKKTFIADFSFVVIIKDNSQRVVRKLSNQEVIRGPLDKLAKAKTGGMLFYRETNLDPGHYTIAAVVYDNITHQSSTNTGTVTVPPADQTALRLSSIVVIKKAERPTAGQQALRTFQFGDMLVYPNLGEPVSKAAGNQLTLFVTVYTAKGDTTAPKLSLEIARAGHSVGHLSYDLHAPDQTGRIQYVSVISLDKFQPGDYELKFAVRAGAHMAARSEHVRVTP
;
A
#
# COMPACT_ATOMS: atom_id res chain seq x y z
N MET A 1 -2.51 -6.68 -8.42
CA MET A 1 -1.60 -5.66 -7.87
C MET A 1 -2.41 -4.44 -7.47
N PRO A 2 -2.30 -3.96 -6.22
CA PRO A 2 -2.94 -2.72 -5.79
C PRO A 2 -2.23 -1.49 -6.38
N VAL A 3 -3.01 -0.47 -6.72
CA VAL A 3 -2.54 0.86 -7.12
C VAL A 3 -3.25 1.88 -6.24
N VAL A 4 -2.45 2.66 -5.51
CA VAL A 4 -2.94 3.61 -4.50
C VAL A 4 -2.40 5.00 -4.82
N VAL A 5 -3.27 6.01 -4.78
CA VAL A 5 -2.89 7.42 -4.89
C VAL A 5 -3.63 8.19 -3.80
N GLU A 6 -2.89 8.97 -3.01
CA GLU A 6 -3.45 9.80 -1.93
C GLU A 6 -3.32 11.28 -2.28
N VAL A 7 -4.39 12.04 -2.01
CA VAL A 7 -4.34 13.51 -1.92
C VAL A 7 -4.43 13.86 -0.45
N PRO A 8 -3.39 14.49 0.14
CA PRO A 8 -3.39 14.81 1.55
C PRO A 8 -4.47 15.87 1.85
N PRO A 9 -5.06 15.88 3.06
CA PRO A 9 -6.19 16.77 3.39
C PRO A 9 -5.92 18.26 3.13
N ASN A 10 -4.69 18.70 3.35
CA ASN A 10 -4.26 20.10 3.15
C ASN A 10 -4.13 20.51 1.67
N ALA A 11 -4.17 19.56 0.74
CA ALA A 11 -4.14 19.81 -0.71
C ALA A 11 -5.53 19.74 -1.36
N VAL A 12 -6.59 19.45 -0.60
CA VAL A 12 -7.95 19.37 -1.12
C VAL A 12 -8.60 20.76 -1.13
N ASN A 13 -9.03 21.20 -2.31
CA ASN A 13 -9.78 22.43 -2.47
C ASN A 13 -11.29 22.17 -2.35
N TYR A 14 -11.97 23.04 -1.60
CA TYR A 14 -13.41 23.00 -1.40
C TYR A 14 -14.05 24.31 -1.88
N ALA A 15 -14.98 24.21 -2.83
CA ALA A 15 -15.84 25.33 -3.20
C ALA A 15 -17.06 25.39 -2.25
N VAL A 16 -17.35 26.58 -1.74
CA VAL A 16 -18.47 26.84 -0.81
C VAL A 16 -19.59 27.56 -1.56
N ASP A 17 -20.83 27.09 -1.37
CA ASP A 17 -22.04 27.78 -1.78
C ASP A 17 -22.77 28.28 -0.52
N ASP A 18 -22.53 29.54 -0.15
CA ASP A 18 -23.11 30.15 1.06
C ASP A 18 -24.63 30.30 1.01
N ARG A 19 -25.22 30.34 -0.19
CA ARG A 19 -26.67 30.44 -0.38
C ARG A 19 -27.33 29.10 -0.10
N LYS A 20 -26.75 28.02 -0.62
CA LYS A 20 -27.24 26.65 -0.39
C LYS A 20 -26.75 26.05 0.93
N LYS A 21 -25.83 26.73 1.62
CA LYS A 21 -25.15 26.23 2.83
C LYS A 21 -24.51 24.86 2.58
N THR A 22 -23.83 24.72 1.46
CA THR A 22 -23.14 23.49 1.06
C THR A 22 -21.69 23.74 0.66
N PHE A 23 -20.92 22.67 0.57
CA PHE A 23 -19.61 22.65 -0.04
C PHE A 23 -19.49 21.50 -1.04
N ILE A 24 -18.52 21.61 -1.95
CA ILE A 24 -18.11 20.55 -2.86
C ILE A 24 -16.58 20.53 -3.02
N ALA A 25 -16.00 19.34 -3.13
CA ALA A 25 -14.68 19.07 -3.68
C ALA A 25 -14.85 18.05 -4.80
N ASP A 26 -14.15 18.24 -5.92
CA ASP A 26 -14.30 17.41 -7.12
C ASP A 26 -12.93 17.16 -7.76
N PHE A 27 -12.50 15.90 -7.74
CA PHE A 27 -11.18 15.49 -8.22
C PHE A 27 -11.28 14.32 -9.17
N SER A 28 -10.46 14.33 -10.22
CA SER A 28 -10.31 13.21 -11.14
C SER A 28 -8.93 12.58 -10.99
N PHE A 29 -8.91 11.29 -10.70
CA PHE A 29 -7.71 10.47 -10.63
C PHE A 29 -7.54 9.72 -11.95
N VAL A 30 -6.35 9.79 -12.53
CA VAL A 30 -5.99 9.03 -13.72
C VAL A 30 -4.62 8.39 -13.50
N VAL A 31 -4.57 7.07 -13.51
CA VAL A 31 -3.32 6.31 -13.49
C VAL A 31 -3.13 5.63 -14.84
N ILE A 32 -1.98 5.87 -15.45
CA ILE A 32 -1.55 5.26 -16.71
C ILE A 32 -0.38 4.34 -16.40
N ILE A 33 -0.47 3.08 -16.84
CA ILE A 33 0.61 2.11 -16.72
C ILE A 33 1.13 1.82 -18.12
N LYS A 34 2.43 2.02 -18.32
CA LYS A 34 3.14 1.79 -19.57
C LYS A 34 4.11 0.62 -19.45
N ASP A 35 4.18 -0.21 -20.48
CA ASP A 35 5.22 -1.24 -20.59
C ASP A 35 6.59 -0.63 -20.98
N ASN A 36 7.61 -1.47 -21.07
CA ASN A 36 8.97 -1.03 -21.45
C ASN A 36 9.05 -0.44 -22.87
N SER A 37 8.06 -0.70 -23.74
CA SER A 37 7.93 -0.07 -25.06
C SER A 37 7.14 1.25 -25.01
N GLN A 38 6.89 1.79 -23.82
CA GLN A 38 6.09 2.99 -23.57
C GLN A 38 4.63 2.90 -24.03
N ARG A 39 4.13 1.69 -24.31
CA ARG A 39 2.73 1.47 -24.69
C ARG A 39 1.87 1.45 -23.44
N VAL A 40 0.74 2.16 -23.49
CA VAL A 40 -0.23 2.12 -22.39
C VAL A 40 -0.89 0.75 -22.36
N VAL A 41 -0.60 -0.03 -21.33
CA VAL A 41 -1.17 -1.37 -21.13
C VAL A 41 -2.38 -1.36 -20.20
N ARG A 42 -2.48 -0.36 -19.32
CA ARG A 42 -3.63 -0.14 -18.43
C ARG A 42 -3.87 1.36 -18.23
N LYS A 43 -5.15 1.70 -18.10
CA LYS A 43 -5.64 2.99 -17.62
C LYS A 43 -6.63 2.73 -16.49
N LEU A 44 -6.40 3.35 -15.35
CA LEU A 44 -7.26 3.27 -14.18
C LEU A 44 -7.71 4.69 -13.86
N SER A 45 -9.00 4.92 -13.67
CA SER A 45 -9.48 6.26 -13.34
C SER A 45 -10.69 6.22 -12.41
N ASN A 46 -10.83 7.30 -11.64
CA ASN A 46 -12.05 7.57 -10.89
C ASN A 46 -12.25 9.07 -10.75
N GLN A 47 -13.50 9.50 -10.76
CA GLN A 47 -13.85 10.84 -10.27
C GLN A 47 -14.38 10.70 -8.86
N GLU A 48 -13.84 11.49 -7.94
CA GLU A 48 -14.24 11.56 -6.54
C GLU A 48 -14.89 12.91 -6.28
N VAL A 49 -16.13 12.88 -5.80
CA VAL A 49 -16.88 14.09 -5.46
C VAL A 49 -17.31 14.03 -4.00
N ILE A 50 -16.71 14.88 -3.18
CA ILE A 50 -17.11 15.06 -1.77
C ILE A 50 -18.00 16.29 -1.70
N ARG A 51 -19.25 16.11 -1.28
CA ARG A 51 -20.18 17.21 -1.08
C ARG A 51 -20.93 17.04 0.23
N GLY A 52 -21.34 18.15 0.83
CA GLY A 52 -22.08 18.10 2.08
C GLY A 52 -22.55 19.47 2.55
N PRO A 53 -23.28 19.52 3.68
CA PRO A 53 -23.68 20.76 4.31
C PRO A 53 -22.48 21.49 4.91
N LEU A 54 -22.51 22.82 4.87
CA LEU A 54 -21.37 23.68 5.20
C LEU A 54 -20.90 23.53 6.66
N ASP A 55 -21.80 23.19 7.58
CA ASP A 55 -21.48 22.90 8.99
C ASP A 55 -20.56 21.67 9.16
N LYS A 56 -20.47 20.79 8.15
CA LYS A 56 -19.57 19.62 8.14
C LYS A 56 -18.23 19.88 7.44
N LEU A 57 -18.01 21.06 6.86
CA LEU A 57 -16.79 21.36 6.10
C LEU A 57 -15.52 21.18 6.95
N ALA A 58 -15.54 21.59 8.22
CA ALA A 58 -14.39 21.42 9.11
C ALA A 58 -13.99 19.95 9.28
N LYS A 59 -14.98 19.05 9.37
CA LYS A 59 -14.74 17.59 9.41
C LYS A 59 -14.27 17.06 8.06
N ALA A 60 -14.81 17.57 6.94
CA ALA A 60 -14.37 17.15 5.61
C ALA A 60 -12.88 17.47 5.38
N LYS A 61 -12.43 18.65 5.81
CA LYS A 61 -11.02 19.11 5.68
C LYS A 61 -10.00 18.27 6.44
N THR A 62 -10.41 17.39 7.35
CA THR A 62 -9.48 16.47 8.03
C THR A 62 -9.31 15.16 7.27
N GLY A 63 -10.18 14.85 6.31
CA GLY A 63 -10.12 13.66 5.47
C GLY A 63 -9.35 13.93 4.17
N GLY A 64 -8.37 13.08 3.87
CA GLY A 64 -7.74 13.07 2.55
C GLY A 64 -8.62 12.39 1.52
N MET A 65 -8.20 12.39 0.25
CA MET A 65 -8.81 11.59 -0.80
C MET A 65 -7.90 10.42 -1.14
N LEU A 66 -8.51 9.25 -1.36
CA LEU A 66 -7.78 8.04 -1.71
C LEU A 66 -8.38 7.43 -2.97
N PHE A 67 -7.53 7.26 -3.97
CA PHE A 67 -7.81 6.41 -5.11
C PHE A 67 -7.21 5.03 -4.86
N TYR A 68 -8.04 4.00 -4.97
CA TYR A 68 -7.62 2.61 -4.94
C TYR A 68 -8.19 1.86 -6.14
N ARG A 69 -7.33 1.16 -6.87
CA ARG A 69 -7.73 0.18 -7.89
C ARG A 69 -6.77 -1.00 -7.89
N GLU A 70 -7.30 -2.17 -8.17
CA GLU A 70 -6.47 -3.34 -8.48
C GLU A 70 -6.38 -3.54 -9.99
N THR A 71 -5.22 -4.01 -10.43
CA THR A 71 -5.01 -4.44 -11.80
C THR A 71 -4.13 -5.67 -11.86
N ASN A 72 -4.23 -6.42 -12.96
CA ASN A 72 -3.35 -7.52 -13.29
C ASN A 72 -2.47 -7.11 -14.46
N LEU A 73 -1.17 -7.28 -14.27
CA LEU A 73 -0.12 -7.03 -15.24
C LEU A 73 0.62 -8.35 -15.46
N ASP A 74 1.00 -8.60 -16.70
CA ASP A 74 1.88 -9.71 -17.03
C ASP A 74 3.29 -9.46 -16.45
N PRO A 75 4.17 -10.47 -16.44
CA PRO A 75 5.56 -10.26 -16.06
C PRO A 75 6.24 -9.20 -16.94
N GLY A 76 6.96 -8.26 -16.31
CA GLY A 76 7.64 -7.18 -17.01
C GLY A 76 7.99 -5.99 -16.13
N HIS A 77 8.58 -4.97 -16.77
CA HIS A 77 8.88 -3.69 -16.16
C HIS A 77 7.90 -2.63 -16.65
N TYR A 78 7.40 -1.82 -15.73
CA TYR A 78 6.37 -0.83 -16.01
C TYR A 78 6.71 0.52 -15.41
N THR A 79 6.33 1.58 -16.12
CA THR A 79 6.23 2.94 -15.58
C THR A 79 4.77 3.21 -15.22
N ILE A 80 4.55 3.72 -14.01
CA ILE A 80 3.24 4.15 -13.53
C ILE A 80 3.27 5.67 -13.45
N ALA A 81 2.32 6.34 -14.09
CA ALA A 81 2.10 7.77 -13.96
C ALA A 81 0.71 8.00 -13.37
N ALA A 82 0.64 8.64 -12.21
CA ALA A 82 -0.60 9.06 -11.56
C ALA A 82 -0.77 10.56 -11.74
N VAL A 83 -1.94 10.97 -12.22
CA VAL A 83 -2.37 12.36 -12.36
C VAL A 83 -3.60 12.56 -11.49
N VAL A 84 -3.57 13.61 -10.69
CA VAL A 84 -4.73 14.11 -9.95
C VAL A 84 -5.09 15.47 -10.54
N TYR A 85 -6.32 15.61 -11.00
CA TYR A 85 -6.87 16.85 -11.54
C TYR A 85 -7.96 17.38 -10.62
N ASP A 86 -7.81 18.62 -10.17
CA ASP A 86 -8.83 19.33 -9.41
C ASP A 86 -9.82 20.00 -10.38
N ASN A 87 -11.05 19.53 -10.39
CA ASN A 87 -12.09 20.03 -11.30
C ASN A 87 -12.60 21.44 -10.93
N ILE A 88 -12.29 21.94 -9.72
CA ILE A 88 -12.68 23.27 -9.24
C ILE A 88 -11.62 24.31 -9.62
N THR A 89 -10.35 24.01 -9.33
CA THR A 89 -9.26 24.96 -9.56
C THR A 89 -8.58 24.78 -10.91
N HIS A 90 -8.90 23.70 -11.64
CA HIS A 90 -8.28 23.28 -12.89
C HIS A 90 -6.78 22.99 -12.79
N GLN A 91 -6.26 22.81 -11.58
CA GLN A 91 -4.87 22.44 -11.33
C GLN A 91 -4.69 20.93 -11.43
N SER A 92 -3.47 20.50 -11.76
CA SER A 92 -3.11 19.09 -11.73
C SER A 92 -1.76 18.86 -11.06
N SER A 93 -1.64 17.68 -10.44
CA SER A 93 -0.38 17.17 -9.93
C SER A 93 -0.11 15.80 -10.53
N THR A 94 1.16 15.50 -10.78
CA THR A 94 1.59 14.22 -11.35
C THR A 94 2.68 13.60 -10.50
N ASN A 95 2.60 12.29 -10.30
CA ASN A 95 3.66 11.49 -9.70
C ASN A 95 3.95 10.28 -10.59
N THR A 96 5.22 9.90 -10.70
CA THR A 96 5.67 8.77 -11.52
C THR A 96 6.52 7.81 -10.70
N GLY A 97 6.28 6.52 -10.87
CA GLY A 97 7.06 5.44 -10.28
C GLY A 97 7.32 4.32 -11.27
N THR A 98 8.11 3.34 -10.84
CA THR A 98 8.34 2.12 -11.61
C THR A 98 7.94 0.90 -10.79
N VAL A 99 7.51 -0.16 -11.47
CA VAL A 99 7.22 -1.44 -10.84
C VAL A 99 7.73 -2.57 -11.73
N THR A 100 8.26 -3.61 -11.09
CA THR A 100 8.64 -4.86 -11.78
C THR A 100 7.70 -5.96 -11.31
N VAL A 101 7.05 -6.62 -12.27
CA VAL A 101 6.24 -7.81 -12.03
C VAL A 101 7.09 -9.02 -12.44
N PRO A 102 7.56 -9.84 -11.49
CA PRO A 102 8.37 -11.00 -11.84
C PRO A 102 7.53 -12.09 -12.52
N PRO A 103 8.16 -12.98 -13.31
CA PRO A 103 7.50 -14.18 -13.80
C PRO A 103 6.87 -14.99 -12.67
N ALA A 104 5.64 -15.44 -12.88
CA ALA A 104 4.96 -16.31 -11.94
C ALA A 104 5.40 -17.76 -12.16
N ASP A 105 6.53 -18.14 -11.56
CA ASP A 105 6.88 -19.55 -11.46
C ASP A 105 6.05 -20.21 -10.34
N GLN A 106 5.08 -21.04 -10.74
CA GLN A 106 4.22 -21.75 -9.79
C GLN A 106 4.95 -22.91 -9.09
N THR A 107 6.14 -23.29 -9.56
CA THR A 107 6.97 -24.33 -8.96
C THR A 107 7.98 -23.78 -7.95
N ALA A 108 8.08 -22.46 -7.83
CA ALA A 108 8.98 -21.79 -6.90
C ALA A 108 8.22 -21.10 -5.77
N LEU A 109 8.86 -21.07 -4.60
CA LEU A 109 8.47 -20.20 -3.50
C LEU A 109 8.61 -18.73 -3.93
N ARG A 110 7.55 -17.93 -3.74
CA ARG A 110 7.54 -16.51 -4.10
C ARG A 110 7.07 -15.65 -2.94
N LEU A 111 7.56 -14.42 -2.90
CA LEU A 111 7.25 -13.43 -1.87
C LEU A 111 6.82 -12.12 -2.55
N SER A 112 5.69 -11.55 -2.12
CA SER A 112 5.26 -10.22 -2.55
C SER A 112 6.21 -9.15 -2.01
N SER A 113 6.16 -7.94 -2.58
CA SER A 113 6.73 -6.77 -1.91
C SER A 113 6.21 -6.66 -0.46
N ILE A 114 7.04 -6.08 0.39
CA ILE A 114 6.66 -5.77 1.77
C ILE A 114 5.84 -4.49 1.74
N VAL A 115 4.67 -4.51 2.36
CA VAL A 115 3.81 -3.33 2.48
C VAL A 115 3.92 -2.83 3.91
N VAL A 116 4.33 -1.58 4.08
CA VAL A 116 4.22 -0.87 5.36
C VAL A 116 2.78 -0.38 5.50
N ILE A 117 2.10 -0.76 6.58
CA ILE A 117 0.71 -0.38 6.83
C ILE A 117 0.69 0.93 7.62
N LYS A 118 0.08 1.96 7.04
CA LYS A 118 -0.17 3.26 7.68
C LYS A 118 -1.37 3.17 8.62
N LYS A 119 -2.43 2.48 8.19
CA LYS A 119 -3.68 2.33 8.94
C LYS A 119 -4.40 1.06 8.54
N ALA A 120 -5.11 0.45 9.49
CA ALA A 120 -6.11 -0.57 9.21
C ALA A 120 -7.42 -0.22 9.91
N GLU A 121 -8.55 -0.45 9.26
CA GLU A 121 -9.88 -0.21 9.86
C GLU A 121 -10.92 -1.21 9.36
N ARG A 122 -11.99 -1.42 10.12
CA ARG A 122 -13.12 -2.20 9.63
C ARG A 122 -13.89 -1.41 8.55
N PRO A 123 -14.25 -2.02 7.42
CA PRO A 123 -15.01 -1.34 6.38
C PRO A 123 -16.39 -0.96 6.91
N THR A 124 -16.81 0.27 6.59
CA THR A 124 -18.22 0.67 6.73
C THR A 124 -19.06 0.07 5.59
N ALA A 125 -20.39 0.00 5.75
CA ALA A 125 -21.29 -0.63 4.78
C ALA A 125 -21.15 -0.10 3.33
N GLY A 126 -20.73 1.17 3.15
CA GLY A 126 -20.46 1.74 1.83
C GLY A 126 -19.07 1.45 1.25
N GLN A 127 -18.08 1.13 2.11
CA GLN A 127 -16.70 0.87 1.69
C GLN A 127 -16.49 -0.59 1.22
N GLN A 128 -17.40 -1.51 1.54
CA GLN A 128 -17.31 -2.92 1.13
C GLN A 128 -17.40 -3.11 -0.40
N ALA A 129 -18.02 -2.16 -1.11
CA ALA A 129 -18.15 -2.19 -2.58
C ALA A 129 -16.87 -1.73 -3.32
N LEU A 130 -15.97 -1.04 -2.61
CA LEU A 130 -14.67 -0.66 -3.15
C LEU A 130 -13.77 -1.88 -2.95
N ARG A 131 -13.47 -2.63 -4.02
CA ARG A 131 -12.45 -3.69 -4.03
C ARG A 131 -11.14 -3.09 -3.53
N THR A 132 -10.92 -3.11 -2.22
CA THR A 132 -9.86 -2.38 -1.51
C THR A 132 -8.87 -3.40 -0.96
N PHE A 133 -7.65 -2.97 -0.65
CA PHE A 133 -6.68 -3.86 -0.06
C PHE A 133 -7.18 -4.35 1.29
N GLN A 134 -7.47 -5.65 1.36
CA GLN A 134 -8.05 -6.28 2.54
C GLN A 134 -7.10 -7.31 3.13
N PHE A 135 -7.11 -7.38 4.46
CA PHE A 135 -6.53 -8.47 5.23
C PHE A 135 -7.55 -8.92 6.27
N GLY A 136 -8.05 -10.15 6.14
CA GLY A 136 -9.19 -10.62 6.92
C GLY A 136 -10.42 -9.73 6.70
N ASP A 137 -10.98 -9.21 7.78
CA ASP A 137 -12.13 -8.29 7.78
C ASP A 137 -11.73 -6.80 7.75
N MET A 138 -10.44 -6.49 7.65
CA MET A 138 -9.93 -5.12 7.70
C MET A 138 -9.56 -4.57 6.33
N LEU A 139 -9.87 -3.29 6.11
CA LEU A 139 -9.28 -2.47 5.06
C LEU A 139 -7.89 -2.01 5.50
N VAL A 140 -6.92 -2.18 4.62
CA VAL A 140 -5.51 -1.86 4.83
C VAL A 140 -5.12 -0.69 3.95
N TYR A 141 -4.54 0.34 4.57
CA TYR A 141 -4.01 1.52 3.88
C TYR A 141 -2.49 1.49 3.94
N PRO A 142 -1.80 1.33 2.79
CA PRO A 142 -0.35 1.41 2.72
C PRO A 142 0.18 2.78 3.13
N ASN A 143 1.34 2.80 3.76
CA ASN A 143 2.21 3.97 3.80
C ASN A 143 2.83 4.14 2.39
N LEU A 144 2.84 5.36 1.87
CA LEU A 144 3.25 5.70 0.52
C LEU A 144 4.66 6.33 0.47
N GLY A 145 5.47 6.05 1.49
CA GLY A 145 6.85 6.53 1.64
C GLY A 145 7.04 7.58 2.74
N GLU A 146 6.00 7.89 3.52
CA GLU A 146 6.12 8.80 4.65
C GLU A 146 6.92 8.17 5.80
N PRO A 147 7.67 8.97 6.58
CA PRO A 147 8.32 8.46 7.78
C PRO A 147 7.31 7.89 8.78
N VAL A 148 7.69 6.81 9.46
CA VAL A 148 6.92 6.18 10.53
C VAL A 148 7.25 6.86 11.85
N SER A 149 6.28 7.57 12.43
CA SER A 149 6.47 8.29 13.70
C SER A 149 6.23 7.39 14.91
N LYS A 150 7.15 7.44 15.87
CA LYS A 150 6.98 6.77 17.17
C LYS A 150 5.84 7.41 17.97
N ALA A 151 5.72 8.74 17.97
CA ALA A 151 4.65 9.46 18.65
C ALA A 151 3.24 9.13 18.14
N ALA A 152 3.08 8.79 16.85
CA ALA A 152 1.77 8.56 16.25
C ALA A 152 1.16 7.19 16.58
N GLY A 153 1.98 6.15 16.81
CA GLY A 153 1.46 4.80 17.04
C GLY A 153 2.45 3.78 17.63
N ASN A 154 3.71 4.15 17.82
CA ASN A 154 4.80 3.34 18.39
C ASN A 154 4.92 1.89 17.85
N GLN A 155 4.37 1.63 16.67
CA GLN A 155 4.34 0.32 16.03
C GLN A 155 4.63 0.47 14.54
N LEU A 156 5.42 -0.48 14.04
CA LEU A 156 5.64 -0.69 12.61
C LEU A 156 4.88 -1.96 12.21
N THR A 157 3.83 -1.77 11.41
CA THR A 157 3.00 -2.86 10.91
C THR A 157 3.37 -3.17 9.47
N LEU A 158 3.68 -4.43 9.18
CA LEU A 158 4.15 -4.90 7.88
C LEU A 158 3.23 -6.00 7.37
N PHE A 159 2.94 -6.00 6.07
CA PHE A 159 2.19 -7.03 5.39
C PHE A 159 3.02 -7.65 4.27
N VAL A 160 2.96 -8.97 4.16
CA VAL A 160 3.52 -9.74 3.04
C VAL A 160 2.58 -10.87 2.63
N THR A 161 2.70 -11.29 1.38
CA THR A 161 2.05 -12.49 0.86
C THR A 161 3.11 -13.47 0.38
N VAL A 162 3.10 -14.68 0.95
CA VAL A 162 3.90 -15.82 0.48
C VAL A 162 3.05 -16.65 -0.47
N TYR A 163 3.64 -17.10 -1.56
CA TYR A 163 3.06 -18.07 -2.48
C TYR A 163 3.91 -19.32 -2.45
N THR A 164 3.34 -20.44 -2.00
CA THR A 164 4.04 -21.72 -1.92
C THR A 164 4.21 -22.33 -3.31
N ALA A 165 5.24 -23.16 -3.46
CA ALA A 165 5.41 -23.95 -4.66
C ALA A 165 4.27 -24.97 -4.79
N LYS A 166 3.70 -25.10 -5.99
CA LYS A 166 2.60 -26.02 -6.26
C LYS A 166 3.06 -27.46 -5.99
N GLY A 167 2.37 -28.13 -5.07
CA GLY A 167 2.68 -29.51 -4.67
C GLY A 167 3.70 -29.63 -3.54
N ASP A 168 4.34 -28.54 -3.10
CA ASP A 168 5.19 -28.54 -1.91
C ASP A 168 4.32 -28.38 -0.65
N THR A 169 4.40 -29.37 0.24
CA THR A 169 3.69 -29.38 1.52
C THR A 169 4.57 -28.96 2.70
N THR A 170 5.82 -28.57 2.43
CA THR A 170 6.75 -28.11 3.46
C THR A 170 6.26 -26.79 4.04
N ALA A 171 6.11 -26.74 5.37
CA ALA A 171 5.69 -25.53 6.05
C ALA A 171 6.74 -24.41 5.85
N PRO A 172 6.40 -23.28 5.20
CA PRO A 172 7.34 -22.19 5.00
C PRO A 172 7.62 -21.48 6.33
N LYS A 173 8.89 -21.13 6.56
CA LYS A 173 9.32 -20.28 7.68
C LYS A 173 9.66 -18.90 7.18
N LEU A 174 9.13 -17.88 7.86
CA LEU A 174 9.38 -16.48 7.52
C LEU A 174 10.32 -15.85 8.54
N SER A 175 11.36 -15.16 8.08
CA SER A 175 12.22 -14.36 8.94
C SER A 175 12.27 -12.91 8.46
N LEU A 176 12.43 -11.99 9.39
CA LEU A 176 12.68 -10.59 9.16
C LEU A 176 14.02 -10.21 9.77
N GLU A 177 14.93 -9.71 8.94
CA GLU A 177 16.12 -9.00 9.39
C GLU A 177 15.87 -7.48 9.30
N ILE A 178 16.16 -6.77 10.38
CA ILE A 178 16.11 -5.31 10.44
C ILE A 178 17.55 -4.84 10.45
N ALA A 179 17.93 -4.04 9.46
CA ALA A 179 19.26 -3.49 9.33
C ALA A 179 19.25 -1.96 9.39
N ARG A 180 20.29 -1.38 9.99
CA ARG A 180 20.55 0.07 10.01
C ARG A 180 21.97 0.31 9.56
N ALA A 181 22.15 1.19 8.58
CA ALA A 181 23.45 1.46 7.96
C ALA A 181 24.22 0.17 7.58
N GLY A 182 23.51 -0.80 6.99
CA GLY A 182 24.06 -2.09 6.57
C GLY A 182 24.31 -3.12 7.68
N HIS A 183 24.12 -2.77 8.95
CA HIS A 183 24.33 -3.67 10.09
C HIS A 183 23.01 -4.20 10.61
N SER A 184 22.92 -5.52 10.84
CA SER A 184 21.76 -6.13 11.48
C SER A 184 21.60 -5.62 12.91
N VAL A 185 20.43 -5.08 13.23
CA VAL A 185 20.04 -4.57 14.55
C VAL A 185 18.87 -5.32 15.16
N GLY A 186 18.29 -6.26 14.42
CA GLY A 186 17.21 -7.11 14.89
C GLY A 186 16.95 -8.26 13.92
N HIS A 187 16.52 -9.39 14.48
CA HIS A 187 16.09 -10.55 13.73
C HIS A 187 14.86 -11.15 14.37
N LEU A 188 13.84 -11.44 13.57
CA LEU A 188 12.57 -12.02 14.00
C LEU A 188 12.28 -13.24 13.13
N SER A 189 11.76 -14.31 13.74
CA SER A 189 11.30 -15.49 13.05
C SER A 189 9.83 -15.70 13.34
N TYR A 190 9.06 -16.05 12.32
CA TYR A 190 7.62 -16.21 12.38
C TYR A 190 7.24 -17.58 11.84
N ASP A 191 6.40 -18.28 12.60
CA ASP A 191 5.71 -19.45 12.11
C ASP A 191 4.51 -19.00 11.27
N LEU A 192 4.40 -19.56 10.06
CA LEU A 192 3.31 -19.28 9.15
C LEU A 192 2.21 -20.31 9.31
N HIS A 193 0.95 -19.88 9.15
CA HIS A 193 -0.17 -20.79 9.03
C HIS A 193 -0.12 -21.52 7.68
N ALA A 194 -0.92 -22.58 7.58
CA ALA A 194 -1.06 -23.33 6.33
C ALA A 194 -1.56 -22.43 5.19
N PRO A 195 -1.09 -22.64 3.95
CA PRO A 195 -1.59 -21.88 2.80
C PRO A 195 -3.08 -22.09 2.56
N ASP A 196 -3.73 -21.07 1.99
CA ASP A 196 -5.08 -21.20 1.45
C ASP A 196 -5.12 -22.14 0.23
N GLN A 197 -6.32 -22.41 -0.29
CA GLN A 197 -6.53 -23.31 -1.43
C GLN A 197 -5.79 -22.89 -2.72
N THR A 198 -5.32 -21.64 -2.78
CA THR A 198 -4.55 -21.09 -3.91
C THR A 198 -3.04 -21.16 -3.68
N GLY A 199 -2.58 -21.76 -2.57
CA GLY A 199 -1.17 -21.81 -2.19
C GLY A 199 -0.66 -20.49 -1.59
N ARG A 200 -1.55 -19.63 -1.10
CA ARG A 200 -1.20 -18.30 -0.61
C ARG A 200 -1.28 -18.21 0.91
N ILE A 201 -0.32 -17.52 1.51
CA ILE A 201 -0.30 -17.19 2.95
C ILE A 201 -0.16 -15.68 3.06
N GLN A 202 -1.15 -15.00 3.64
CA GLN A 202 -1.08 -13.57 3.93
C GLN A 202 -0.65 -13.38 5.38
N TYR A 203 0.40 -12.61 5.63
CA TYR A 203 0.96 -12.44 6.97
C TYR A 203 1.08 -10.97 7.33
N VAL A 204 0.71 -10.63 8.57
CA VAL A 204 0.89 -9.31 9.16
C VAL A 204 1.82 -9.45 10.36
N SER A 205 2.88 -8.64 10.38
CA SER A 205 3.79 -8.49 11.50
C SER A 205 3.59 -7.12 12.14
N VAL A 206 3.60 -7.06 13.47
CA VAL A 206 3.58 -5.82 14.24
C VAL A 206 4.84 -5.77 15.09
N ILE A 207 5.63 -4.72 14.92
CA ILE A 207 6.93 -4.57 15.58
C ILE A 207 6.87 -3.31 16.44
N SER A 208 7.18 -3.44 17.74
CA SER A 208 7.31 -2.25 18.60
C SER A 208 8.49 -1.38 18.15
N LEU A 209 8.26 -0.07 18.08
CA LEU A 209 9.30 0.91 17.76
C LEU A 209 10.09 1.38 18.99
N ASP A 210 9.83 0.84 20.19
CA ASP A 210 10.47 1.28 21.44
C ASP A 210 12.00 1.34 21.33
N LYS A 211 12.59 0.26 20.79
CA LYS A 211 14.04 0.08 20.63
C LYS A 211 14.61 0.73 19.37
N PHE A 212 13.77 1.28 18.50
CA PHE A 212 14.21 1.96 17.29
C PHE A 212 14.68 3.36 17.64
N GLN A 213 15.87 3.71 17.17
CA GLN A 213 16.33 5.08 17.13
C GLN A 213 15.77 5.76 15.87
N PRO A 214 15.61 7.09 15.85
CA PRO A 214 15.31 7.79 14.62
C PRO A 214 16.37 7.51 13.54
N GLY A 215 15.92 7.36 12.28
CA GLY A 215 16.79 7.10 11.13
C GLY A 215 16.20 6.13 10.12
N ASP A 216 17.00 5.82 9.09
CA ASP A 216 16.63 4.92 8.01
C ASP A 216 17.00 3.47 8.34
N TYR A 217 16.10 2.55 8.01
CA TYR A 217 16.22 1.12 8.21
C TYR A 217 15.89 0.37 6.93
N GLU A 218 16.59 -0.75 6.70
CA GLU A 218 16.23 -1.74 5.69
C GLU A 218 15.58 -2.94 6.38
N LEU A 219 14.43 -3.35 5.86
CA LEU A 219 13.65 -4.50 6.33
C LEU A 219 13.77 -5.61 5.29
N LYS A 220 14.36 -6.74 5.66
CA LYS A 220 14.53 -7.89 4.75
C LYS A 220 13.66 -9.05 5.21
N PHE A 221 12.57 -9.30 4.48
CA PHE A 221 11.81 -10.53 4.64
C PHE A 221 12.45 -11.63 3.81
N ALA A 222 12.66 -12.79 4.43
CA ALA A 222 13.06 -14.01 3.75
C ALA A 222 12.11 -15.14 4.14
N VAL A 223 11.68 -15.93 3.17
CA VAL A 223 10.88 -17.13 3.37
C VAL A 223 11.66 -18.34 2.88
N ARG A 224 11.65 -19.42 3.66
CA ARG A 224 12.28 -20.70 3.31
C ARG A 224 11.29 -21.85 3.47
N ALA A 225 11.22 -22.73 2.48
CA ALA A 225 10.47 -23.98 2.50
C ALA A 225 11.33 -25.07 1.85
N GLY A 226 11.86 -26.00 2.65
CA GLY A 226 12.82 -27.00 2.17
C GLY A 226 14.05 -26.34 1.54
N ALA A 227 14.31 -26.64 0.26
CA ALA A 227 15.40 -26.06 -0.52
C ALA A 227 15.04 -24.71 -1.18
N HIS A 228 13.77 -24.31 -1.15
CA HIS A 228 13.31 -23.07 -1.79
C HIS A 228 13.45 -21.88 -0.85
N MET A 229 13.89 -20.75 -1.40
CA MET A 229 14.02 -19.49 -0.68
C MET A 229 13.58 -18.31 -1.55
N ALA A 230 12.89 -17.35 -0.96
CA ALA A 230 12.61 -16.05 -1.58
C ALA A 230 12.84 -14.93 -0.57
N ALA A 231 13.33 -13.79 -1.02
CA ALA A 231 13.55 -12.62 -0.16
C ALA A 231 13.13 -11.31 -0.84
N ARG A 232 12.75 -10.34 -0.01
CA ARG A 232 12.38 -8.97 -0.41
C ARG A 232 12.90 -7.99 0.64
N SER A 233 13.29 -6.81 0.18
CA SER A 233 13.69 -5.69 1.03
C SER A 233 12.70 -4.54 0.89
N GLU A 234 12.58 -3.74 1.94
CA GLU A 234 11.85 -2.47 1.95
C GLU A 234 12.57 -1.47 2.85
N HIS A 235 12.50 -0.18 2.53
CA HIS A 235 13.15 0.86 3.32
C HIS A 235 12.11 1.63 4.12
N VAL A 236 12.42 1.91 5.39
CA VAL A 236 11.57 2.73 6.25
C VAL A 236 12.40 3.76 6.99
N ARG A 237 11.87 4.97 7.10
CA ARG A 237 12.42 6.01 7.97
C ARG A 237 11.60 6.08 9.24
N VAL A 238 12.26 5.97 10.39
CA VAL A 238 11.63 6.15 11.71
C VAL A 238 11.93 7.56 12.20
N THR A 239 10.89 8.26 12.66
CA THR A 239 10.99 9.56 13.32
C THR A 239 10.51 9.49 14.77
N PRO A 240 10.85 10.48 15.61
CA PRO A 240 10.28 10.59 16.94
C PRO A 240 8.75 10.51 16.98
#